data_AF-A0A844CIF2-F1
#
_entry.id   AF-A0A844CIF2-F1
#
_cell.length_a   1.000
_cell.length_b   1.000
_cell.length_c   1.000
_cell.angle_alpha   90.00
_cell.angle_beta   90.00
_cell.angle_gamma   90.00
#
_symmetry.space_group_name_H-M   'P 1'
#
loop_
_entity.id
_entity.type
_entity.pdbx_description
1 polymer ?
#
loop_
_entity_poly.entity_id
_entity_poly.type
_entity_poly.pdbx_seq_one_letter_code
_entity_poly.pdbx_strand_id
1 'polypeptide(L)' 'MTTLTTDIHTTDRGLRTRFASFLTSLSRALEAHAHFASRRDQIEALEAKSDAELAEIGVKREQIVHYVYRDLFYA' A
#
# COMPACT_ATOMS: atom_id res chain seq x y z
N MET A 1 27.60 -14.25 -48.54
CA MET A 1 27.00 -14.38 -47.19
C MET A 1 27.33 -13.11 -46.43
N THR A 2 26.38 -12.19 -46.28
CA THR A 2 26.61 -10.87 -45.66
C THR A 2 26.27 -10.98 -44.17
N THR A 3 27.27 -10.96 -43.29
CA THR A 3 27.06 -10.99 -41.85
C THR A 3 26.82 -9.58 -41.32
N LEU A 4 25.56 -9.27 -41.02
CA LEU A 4 25.18 -8.03 -40.35
C LEU A 4 25.55 -8.17 -38.86
N THR A 5 26.62 -7.49 -38.43
CA THR A 5 26.99 -7.41 -37.01
C THR A 5 26.32 -6.18 -36.43
N THR A 6 25.28 -6.37 -35.61
CA THR A 6 24.64 -5.29 -34.86
C THR A 6 25.34 -5.16 -33.51
N ASP A 7 26.16 -4.13 -33.36
CA ASP A 7 26.72 -3.72 -32.07
C ASP A 7 25.61 -3.06 -31.22
N ILE A 8 25.12 -3.79 -30.22
CA ILE A 8 24.15 -3.25 -29.26
C ILE A 8 24.92 -2.39 -28.25
N HIS A 9 25.03 -1.09 -28.51
CA HIS A 9 25.48 -0.14 -27.50
C HIS A 9 24.46 -0.11 -26.35
N THR A 10 24.91 -0.53 -25.17
CA THR A 10 24.14 -0.58 -23.91
C THR A 10 23.93 0.82 -23.33
N THR A 11 23.26 1.71 -24.08
CA THR A 11 22.80 3.03 -23.62
C THR A 11 21.68 2.92 -22.55
N ASP A 12 21.23 1.70 -22.24
CA ASP A 12 20.11 1.37 -21.36
C ASP A 12 20.39 1.60 -19.85
N ARG A 13 21.66 1.80 -19.43
CA ARG A 13 22.00 1.92 -18.00
C ARG A 13 21.39 3.17 -17.34
N GLY A 14 21.36 4.30 -18.02
CA GLY A 14 20.82 5.56 -17.50
C GLY A 14 19.30 5.55 -17.40
N LEU A 15 18.62 5.01 -18.41
CA LEU A 15 17.16 4.87 -18.43
C LEU A 15 16.67 3.86 -17.39
N ARG A 16 17.32 2.70 -17.27
CA ARG A 16 17.01 1.73 -16.21
C ARG A 16 17.19 2.29 -14.82
N THR A 17 18.25 3.06 -14.58
CA THR A 17 18.49 3.68 -13.26
C THR A 17 17.39 4.68 -12.91
N ARG A 18 16.98 5.53 -13.87
CA ARG A 18 15.86 6.47 -13.67
C ARG A 18 14.54 5.73 -13.43
N PHE A 19 14.25 4.69 -14.21
CA PHE A 19 13.04 3.89 -14.05
C PHE A 19 13.01 3.15 -12.70
N ALA A 20 14.13 2.57 -12.27
CA ALA A 20 14.26 1.95 -10.95
C ALA A 20 14.04 2.96 -9.82
N SER A 21 14.59 4.17 -9.94
CA SER A 21 14.39 5.23 -8.94
C SER A 21 12.94 5.71 -8.86
N PHE A 22 12.26 5.83 -10.01
CA PHE A 22 10.84 6.14 -10.08
C PHE A 22 9.98 5.05 -9.42
N LEU A 23 10.19 3.79 -9.79
CA LEU A 23 9.47 2.66 -9.20
C LEU A 23 9.69 2.57 -7.68
N THR A 24 10.91 2.84 -7.21
CA THR A 24 11.23 2.88 -5.77
C THR A 24 10.49 4.01 -5.05
N SER A 25 10.37 5.19 -5.68
CA SER A 25 9.58 6.29 -5.11
C SER A 25 8.09 5.98 -5.08
N LEU A 26 7.59 5.31 -6.12
CA LEU A 26 6.19 4.89 -6.24
C LEU A 26 5.85 3.80 -5.22
N SER A 27 6.73 2.81 -5.01
CA SER A 27 6.51 1.76 -4.02
C SER A 27 6.46 2.32 -2.60
N ARG A 28 7.35 3.26 -2.25
CA ARG A 28 7.34 3.95 -0.95
C ARG A 28 6.09 4.79 -0.75
N ALA A 29 5.60 5.46 -1.80
CA ALA A 29 4.34 6.18 -1.76
C ALA A 29 3.15 5.23 -1.60
N LEU A 30 3.15 4.12 -2.33
CA LEU A 30 2.15 3.05 -2.21
C LEU A 30 2.15 2.42 -0.83
N GLU A 31 3.31 2.18 -0.22
CA GLU A 31 3.42 1.62 1.13
C GLU A 31 2.88 2.61 2.18
N ALA A 32 3.23 3.89 2.07
CA ALA A 32 2.64 4.95 2.89
C ALA A 32 1.11 5.03 2.70
N HIS A 33 0.63 4.93 1.46
CA HIS A 33 -0.81 4.90 1.16
C HIS A 33 -1.48 3.60 1.61
N ALA A 34 -0.80 2.46 1.56
CA ALA A 34 -1.30 1.16 1.96
C ALA A 34 -1.56 1.12 3.46
N HIS A 35 -0.76 1.81 4.27
CA HIS A 35 -1.06 1.97 5.69
C HIS A 35 -2.36 2.77 5.93
N PHE A 36 -2.63 3.81 5.14
CA PHE A 36 -3.89 4.55 5.22
C PHE A 36 -5.09 3.78 4.64
N ALA A 37 -4.90 3.11 3.50
CA ALA A 37 -5.92 2.28 2.86
C ALA A 37 -6.29 1.10 3.75
N SER A 38 -5.30 0.38 4.30
CA SER A 38 -5.52 -0.74 5.21
C SER A 38 -6.36 -0.36 6.44
N ARG A 39 -6.19 0.85 6.98
CA ARG A 39 -7.03 1.34 8.09
C ARG A 39 -8.44 1.69 7.65
N ARG A 40 -8.62 2.27 6.45
CA ARG A 40 -9.96 2.49 5.88
C ARG A 40 -10.65 1.16 5.60
N ASP A 41 -9.93 0.18 5.05
CA ASP A 41 -10.43 -1.17 4.82
C ASP A 41 -10.82 -1.86 6.14
N GLN A 42 -10.05 -1.66 7.21
CA GLN A 42 -10.43 -2.14 8.55
C GLN A 42 -11.70 -1.48 9.08
N ILE A 43 -11.86 -0.17 8.88
CA ILE A 43 -13.08 0.54 9.27
C ILE A 43 -14.26 0.03 8.46
N GLU A 44 -14.12 -0.09 7.14
CA GLU A 44 -15.17 -0.59 6.26
C GLU A 44 -15.53 -2.04 6.57
N ALA A 45 -14.55 -2.90 6.87
CA ALA A 45 -14.78 -4.28 7.29
C ALA A 45 -15.48 -4.37 8.67
N LEU A 46 -15.23 -3.41 9.58
CA LEU A 46 -15.92 -3.33 10.86
C LEU A 46 -17.30 -2.70 10.74
N GLU A 47 -17.49 -1.71 9.86
CA GLU A 47 -18.80 -1.11 9.57
C GLU A 47 -19.72 -2.06 8.81
N ALA A 48 -19.16 -2.92 7.95
CA ALA A 48 -19.88 -3.97 7.25
C ALA A 48 -20.37 -5.11 8.18
N LYS A 49 -19.83 -5.22 9.40
CA LYS A 49 -20.29 -6.19 10.40
C LYS A 49 -21.61 -5.75 11.03
N SER A 50 -22.43 -6.73 11.41
CA SER A 50 -23.67 -6.49 12.13
C SER A 50 -23.41 -6.01 13.56
N ASP A 51 -24.31 -5.22 14.14
CA ASP A 51 -24.19 -4.72 15.52
C ASP A 51 -24.05 -5.84 16.55
N ALA A 52 -24.62 -7.02 16.26
CA ALA A 52 -24.48 -8.21 17.10
C ALA A 52 -23.03 -8.75 17.13
N GLU A 53 -22.36 -8.75 15.98
CA GLU A 53 -20.96 -9.18 15.87
C GLU A 53 -20.01 -8.14 16.47
N LEU A 54 -20.32 -6.85 16.30
CA LEU A 54 -19.61 -5.76 16.97
C LEU A 54 -19.69 -5.87 18.50
N ALA A 55 -20.88 -6.20 19.02
CA ALA A 55 -21.09 -6.41 20.45
C ALA A 55 -20.32 -7.61 21.00
N GLU A 56 -20.16 -8.68 20.22
CA GLU A 56 -19.37 -9.87 20.61
C GLU A 56 -17.88 -9.55 20.75
N ILE A 57 -17.36 -8.62 19.93
CA ILE A 57 -15.98 -8.13 20.00
C ILE A 57 -15.85 -6.99 21.05
N GLY A 58 -16.97 -6.55 21.63
CA GLY A 58 -17.01 -5.48 22.63
C GLY A 58 -16.79 -4.08 22.05
N VAL A 59 -17.01 -3.89 20.75
CA VAL A 59 -16.82 -2.60 20.07
C VAL A 59 -18.19 -2.04 19.70
N LYS A 60 -18.47 -0.79 20.07
CA LYS A 60 -19.67 -0.08 19.59
C LYS A 60 -19.40 0.52 18.21
N ARG A 61 -20.43 0.66 17.36
CA ARG A 61 -20.29 1.25 16.02
C ARG A 61 -19.66 2.64 16.05
N GLU A 62 -20.01 3.44 17.06
CA GLU A 62 -19.45 4.77 17.33
C GLU A 62 -17.95 4.74 17.68
N GLN A 63 -17.48 3.62 18.24
CA GLN A 63 -16.12 3.44 18.73
C GLN A 63 -15.21 2.72 17.72
N ILE A 64 -15.72 2.29 16.55
CA ILE A 64 -14.93 1.63 15.50
C ILE A 64 -13.69 2.47 15.16
N VAL A 65 -13.87 3.77 14.94
CA VAL A 65 -12.77 4.68 14.60
C VAL A 65 -11.75 4.76 15.75
N HIS A 66 -12.19 4.89 16.99
CA HIS A 66 -11.28 4.88 18.14
C HIS A 66 -10.56 3.54 18.32
N TYR A 67 -11.23 2.42 18.07
CA TYR A 67 -10.65 1.10 18.15
C TYR A 67 -9.57 0.89 17.08
N VAL A 68 -9.84 1.27 15.84
CA VAL A 68 -8.88 1.16 14.72
C VAL A 68 -7.69 2.08 14.95
N TYR A 69 -7.89 3.32 15.41
CA TYR A 69 -6.80 4.28 15.61
C TYR A 69 -6.08 4.16 16.96
N ARG A 70 -6.53 3.29 17.88
CA ARG A 70 -5.89 3.04 19.19
C ARG A 70 -4.38 2.83 19.07
N ASP A 71 -3.94 2.03 18.11
CA ASP A 71 -2.51 1.71 17.91
C ASP A 71 -1.63 2.92 17.57
N LEU A 72 -2.21 4.04 17.11
CA LEU A 72 -1.46 5.28 16.87
C LEU A 72 -1.30 6.14 18.13
N PHE A 73 -2.19 5.98 19.11
CA PHE A 73 -2.17 6.75 20.36
C PHE A 73 -1.30 6.11 21.44
N TYR A 74 -1.04 4.81 21.36
CA TYR A 74 -0.26 4.05 22.35
C TYR A 74 1.11 3.56 21.84
N ALA A 75 1.61 4.12 20.74
CA ALA A 75 2.94 3.84 20.18
C ALA A 75 4.04 4.69 20.81
#